data_AF-A0A7V7BBA8-F1
#
_entry.id   AF-A0A7V7BBA8-F1
#
_cell.length_a   1.000
_cell.length_b   1.000
_cell.length_c   1.000
_cell.angle_alpha   90.00
_cell.angle_beta   90.00
_cell.angle_gamma   90.00
#
_symmetry.space_group_name_H-M   'P 1'
#
loop_
_entity.id
_entity.type
_entity.pdbx_description
1 polymer ?
#
loop_
_entity_poly.entity_id
_entity_poly.type
_entity_poly.pdbx_seq_one_letter_code
_entity_poly.pdbx_strand_id
1 'polypeptide(L)'
;MKNKGLNNGTIEPGIVAVYSLKDIILHHSKYWGLPPKGSQLVSVAYCQVRDIKDSCLIEDKKISIHIDFNLLMVYEYIIEGTRNYKLFVDKLHKNISIDRKLYGLPKNNLKGQNTIHDIKYHLDLDSENNLVTIEVRASIKCLLLEDGAIVHYGKSWESTSNVTVWNHENSSTWKAANLSNLIKEPAGDFNDISQLKEDIKEIKSQLSDIGDKYESIKSHYYKLYNMSEEKDSVISKKKTSLNQKVALLETAYDDIYKNVKFLTKEVEKLKDIVDKEKDQDKIPLNSKIQAAINAIRSYF
;
A
#
# COMPACT_ATOMS: atom_id res chain seq x y z
N MET A 1 -50.25 0.34 5.83
CA MET A 1 -49.88 1.31 6.90
C MET A 1 -48.43 1.73 6.68
N LYS A 2 -48.15 3.01 6.88
CA LYS A 2 -46.93 3.72 6.47
C LYS A 2 -45.69 3.26 7.24
N ASN A 3 -44.60 2.99 6.52
CA ASN A 3 -43.23 3.13 7.02
C ASN A 3 -42.87 4.62 7.11
N LYS A 4 -42.41 5.06 8.28
CA LYS A 4 -41.65 6.29 8.56
C LYS A 4 -40.64 5.89 9.64
N GLY A 5 -39.36 6.24 9.59
CA GLY A 5 -38.61 7.04 8.63
C GLY A 5 -37.12 6.86 8.89
N LEU A 6 -36.32 7.12 7.86
CA LEU A 6 -34.89 7.37 7.98
C LEU A 6 -34.69 8.86 7.69
N ASN A 7 -34.08 9.54 8.66
CA ASN A 7 -33.91 10.98 8.69
C ASN A 7 -33.02 11.50 7.54
N ASN A 8 -33.45 12.66 7.03
CA ASN A 8 -32.86 13.43 5.96
C ASN A 8 -31.43 13.90 6.28
N GLY A 9 -30.46 13.44 5.48
CA GLY A 9 -29.34 14.27 5.05
C GLY A 9 -29.62 14.68 3.61
N THR A 10 -30.00 15.93 3.37
CA THR A 10 -30.17 16.47 2.01
C THR A 10 -28.84 16.37 1.27
N ILE A 11 -28.75 15.45 0.33
CA ILE A 11 -27.64 15.36 -0.62
C ILE A 11 -27.72 16.61 -1.51
N GLU A 12 -26.63 17.36 -1.64
CA GLU A 12 -26.59 18.54 -2.50
C GLU A 12 -26.95 18.19 -3.94
N PRO A 13 -27.63 19.09 -4.68
CA PRO A 13 -27.96 18.85 -6.09
C PRO A 13 -26.71 18.48 -6.89
N GLY A 14 -26.74 17.34 -7.60
CA GLY A 14 -25.64 16.86 -8.44
C GLY A 14 -24.69 15.85 -7.77
N ILE A 15 -24.82 15.54 -6.48
CA ILE A 15 -24.13 14.40 -5.86
C ILE A 15 -25.00 13.14 -5.99
N VAL A 16 -24.47 12.11 -6.65
CA VAL A 16 -25.16 10.83 -6.91
C VAL A 16 -24.87 9.80 -5.83
N ALA A 17 -23.63 9.75 -5.33
CA ALA A 17 -23.21 8.81 -4.28
C ALA A 17 -22.04 9.34 -3.47
N VAL A 18 -21.92 8.84 -2.23
CA VAL A 18 -20.82 9.15 -1.31
C VAL A 18 -20.25 7.87 -0.74
N TYR A 19 -18.95 7.65 -0.94
CA TYR A 19 -18.19 6.55 -0.35
C TYR A 19 -17.24 7.11 0.71
N SER A 20 -17.35 6.62 1.94
CA SER A 20 -16.46 6.99 3.04
C SER A 20 -15.59 5.81 3.41
N LEU A 21 -14.30 5.90 3.09
CA LEU A 21 -13.28 4.92 3.44
C LEU A 21 -12.50 5.44 4.64
N LYS A 22 -12.40 4.66 5.72
CA LYS A 22 -11.69 5.03 6.95
C LYS A 22 -10.44 4.20 7.13
N ASP A 23 -9.42 4.82 7.76
CA ASP A 23 -8.16 4.19 8.15
C ASP A 23 -7.47 3.42 7.00
N ILE A 24 -7.52 3.96 5.78
CA ILE A 24 -6.87 3.38 4.60
C ILE A 24 -5.36 3.57 4.71
N ILE A 25 -4.60 2.48 4.58
CA ILE A 25 -3.15 2.51 4.52
C ILE A 25 -2.72 3.08 3.15
N LEU A 26 -2.30 4.34 3.16
CA LEU A 26 -1.73 5.02 2.00
C LEU A 26 -0.30 4.53 1.72
N HIS A 27 0.48 4.30 2.76
CA HIS A 27 1.87 3.86 2.64
C HIS A 27 2.28 3.00 3.83
N HIS A 28 3.10 1.99 3.58
CA HIS A 28 3.82 1.23 4.61
C HIS A 28 5.17 0.83 4.05
N SER A 29 6.27 1.28 4.65
CA SER A 29 7.61 0.92 4.20
C SER A 29 8.65 1.04 5.31
N LYS A 30 9.77 0.37 5.06
CA LYS A 30 10.97 0.36 5.89
C LYS A 30 12.09 1.09 5.17
N TYR A 31 12.65 2.10 5.83
CA TYR A 31 13.73 2.93 5.32
C TYR A 31 15.04 2.62 6.06
N TRP A 32 16.00 2.09 5.32
CA TRP A 32 17.34 1.74 5.78
C TRP A 32 18.37 2.71 5.20
N GLY A 33 19.51 2.88 5.86
CA GLY A 33 20.62 3.66 5.31
C GLY A 33 20.28 5.14 5.12
N LEU A 34 19.32 5.65 5.89
CA LEU A 34 19.00 7.08 5.92
C LEU A 34 20.22 7.90 6.34
N PRO A 35 20.82 7.67 7.52
CA PRO A 35 21.92 8.50 7.97
C PRO A 35 23.25 8.03 7.33
N PRO A 36 24.29 8.89 7.28
CA PRO A 36 25.59 8.54 6.70
C PRO A 36 26.24 7.29 7.33
N LYS A 37 27.12 6.61 6.61
CA LYS A 37 27.84 5.45 7.17
C LYS A 37 28.65 5.87 8.42
N GLY A 38 28.58 5.07 9.48
CA GLY A 38 29.25 5.35 10.76
C GLY A 38 28.47 6.30 11.68
N SER A 39 27.23 6.63 11.32
CA SER A 39 26.33 7.40 12.18
C SER A 39 25.22 6.54 12.79
N GLN A 40 24.62 7.05 13.85
CA GLN A 40 23.49 6.44 14.54
C GLN A 40 22.26 7.31 14.36
N LEU A 41 21.18 6.73 13.88
CA LEU A 41 19.86 7.35 13.81
C LEU A 41 19.30 7.47 15.23
N VAL A 42 18.81 8.65 15.58
CA VAL A 42 18.37 8.97 16.95
C VAL A 42 16.87 9.16 17.02
N SER A 43 16.30 9.90 16.08
CA SER A 43 14.89 10.26 16.12
C SER A 43 14.36 10.67 14.74
N VAL A 44 13.04 10.68 14.60
CA VAL A 44 12.34 11.36 13.51
C VAL A 44 11.70 12.62 14.08
N ALA A 45 12.32 13.78 13.81
CA ALA A 45 11.89 15.07 14.33
C ALA A 45 10.62 15.59 13.63
N TYR A 46 10.42 15.20 12.38
CA TYR A 46 9.29 15.65 11.58
C TYR A 46 8.88 14.60 10.56
N CYS A 47 7.58 14.39 10.38
CA CYS A 47 7.04 13.52 9.34
C CYS A 47 5.71 14.09 8.84
N GLN A 48 5.57 14.28 7.53
CA GLN A 48 4.33 14.78 6.95
C GLN A 48 4.17 14.37 5.48
N VAL A 49 2.93 14.13 5.06
CA VAL A 49 2.54 14.09 3.67
C VAL A 49 2.25 15.50 3.14
N ARG A 50 2.77 15.83 1.94
CA ARG A 50 2.53 17.07 1.20
C ARG A 50 2.20 16.80 -0.26
N ASP A 51 1.73 17.85 -0.94
CA ASP A 51 1.49 17.88 -2.38
C ASP A 51 0.60 16.74 -2.88
N ILE A 52 -0.43 16.42 -2.11
CA ILE A 52 -1.38 15.37 -2.45
C ILE A 52 -2.11 15.75 -3.72
N LYS A 53 -1.98 14.91 -4.74
CA LYS A 53 -2.75 14.97 -5.98
C LYS A 53 -3.53 13.69 -6.10
N ASP A 54 -4.80 13.80 -6.42
CA ASP A 54 -5.63 12.63 -6.64
C ASP A 54 -6.44 12.74 -7.93
N SER A 55 -6.81 11.58 -8.45
CA SER A 55 -7.74 11.47 -9.55
C SER A 55 -8.63 10.25 -9.34
N CYS A 56 -9.84 10.32 -9.90
CA CYS A 56 -10.83 9.26 -9.81
C CYS A 56 -11.21 8.80 -11.20
N LEU A 57 -11.03 7.50 -11.48
CA LEU A 57 -11.52 6.84 -12.68
C LEU A 57 -12.72 5.97 -12.32
N ILE A 58 -13.84 6.19 -13.02
CA ILE A 58 -15.07 5.43 -12.81
C ILE A 58 -15.21 4.48 -13.99
N GLU A 59 -15.21 3.18 -13.71
CA GLU A 59 -15.40 2.13 -14.69
C GLU A 59 -16.68 1.35 -14.41
N ASP A 60 -17.07 0.48 -15.35
CA ASP A 60 -18.31 -0.30 -15.31
C ASP A 60 -18.49 -1.14 -14.04
N LYS A 61 -17.41 -1.53 -13.37
CA LYS A 61 -17.47 -2.39 -12.17
C LYS A 61 -16.65 -1.91 -10.98
N LYS A 62 -15.94 -0.79 -11.09
CA LYS A 62 -15.07 -0.30 -10.02
C LYS A 62 -14.90 1.21 -10.11
N ILE A 63 -14.58 1.81 -8.98
CA ILE A 63 -14.07 3.17 -8.88
C ILE A 63 -12.60 3.03 -8.49
N SER A 64 -11.70 3.60 -9.28
CA SER A 64 -10.27 3.63 -9.00
C SER A 64 -9.86 5.03 -8.57
N ILE A 65 -9.30 5.15 -7.38
CA ILE A 65 -8.75 6.39 -6.84
C ILE A 65 -7.23 6.26 -6.91
N HIS A 66 -6.61 7.16 -7.67
CA HIS A 66 -5.16 7.27 -7.80
C HIS A 66 -4.69 8.45 -6.96
N ILE A 67 -3.72 8.24 -6.08
CA ILE A 67 -3.22 9.26 -5.15
C ILE A 67 -1.70 9.32 -5.27
N ASP A 68 -1.18 10.47 -5.65
CA ASP A 68 0.25 10.80 -5.63
C ASP A 68 0.52 11.79 -4.50
N PHE A 69 1.60 11.59 -3.75
CA PHE A 69 1.97 12.48 -2.66
C PHE A 69 3.44 12.40 -2.31
N ASN A 70 3.94 13.43 -1.63
CA ASN A 70 5.31 13.46 -1.11
C ASN A 70 5.29 13.13 0.38
N LEU A 71 6.09 12.17 0.81
CA LEU A 71 6.40 11.95 2.23
C LEU A 71 7.68 12.71 2.57
N LEU A 72 7.57 13.68 3.47
CA LEU A 72 8.69 14.45 3.99
C LEU A 72 9.01 13.95 5.38
N MET A 73 10.28 13.64 5.63
CA MET A 73 10.77 13.22 6.93
C MET A 73 12.05 13.96 7.27
N VAL A 74 12.10 14.63 8.42
CA VAL A 74 13.35 15.14 8.98
C VAL A 74 13.78 14.20 10.09
N TYR A 75 14.95 13.59 9.93
CA TYR A 75 15.51 12.68 10.92
C TYR A 75 16.77 13.26 11.56
N GLU A 76 16.96 12.92 12.83
CA GLU A 76 18.13 13.27 13.64
C GLU A 76 19.09 12.09 13.67
N TYR A 77 20.38 12.36 13.50
CA TYR A 77 21.44 11.36 13.61
C TYR A 77 22.68 11.92 14.32
N ILE A 78 23.46 11.04 14.94
CA ILE A 78 24.73 11.36 15.57
C ILE A 78 25.87 10.78 14.76
N ILE A 79 26.86 11.61 14.44
CA ILE A 79 28.14 11.18 13.86
C ILE A 79 29.25 11.83 14.67
N GLU A 80 30.23 11.02 15.12
CA GLU A 80 31.38 11.51 15.91
C GLU A 80 30.97 12.36 17.13
N GLY A 81 29.89 11.98 17.80
CA GLY A 81 29.35 12.69 18.97
C GLY A 81 28.56 13.98 18.66
N THR A 82 28.44 14.37 17.39
CA THR A 82 27.70 15.56 16.97
C THR A 82 26.31 15.21 16.43
N ARG A 83 25.28 15.89 16.95
CA ARG A 83 23.89 15.78 16.46
C ARG A 83 23.69 16.56 15.16
N ASN A 84 23.05 15.92 14.20
CA ASN A 84 22.79 16.45 12.87
C ASN A 84 21.35 16.13 12.45
N TYR A 85 20.82 16.91 11.53
CA TYR A 85 19.49 16.72 10.96
C TYR A 85 19.57 16.62 9.44
N LYS A 86 18.74 15.78 8.83
CA LYS A 86 18.64 15.69 7.39
C LYS A 86 17.21 15.45 6.93
N LEU A 87 16.86 16.12 5.84
CA LEU A 87 15.58 15.96 5.16
C LEU A 87 15.65 14.76 4.21
N PHE A 88 14.66 13.91 4.31
CA PHE A 88 14.34 12.84 3.39
C PHE A 88 13.00 13.16 2.73
N VAL A 89 12.91 12.93 1.41
CA VAL A 89 11.69 13.12 0.64
C VAL A 89 11.50 11.89 -0.23
N ASP A 90 10.32 11.28 -0.13
CA ASP A 90 9.92 10.14 -0.96
C ASP A 90 8.66 10.49 -1.74
N LYS A 91 8.64 10.12 -3.03
CA LYS A 91 7.51 10.34 -3.92
C LYS A 91 6.72 9.05 -4.01
N LEU A 92 5.50 9.08 -3.49
CA LEU A 92 4.69 7.90 -3.28
C LEU A 92 3.42 7.93 -4.13
N HIS A 93 2.97 6.73 -4.47
CA HIS A 93 1.78 6.51 -5.27
C HIS A 93 0.92 5.41 -4.63
N LYS A 94 -0.38 5.64 -4.53
CA LYS A 94 -1.35 4.66 -4.03
C LYS A 94 -2.55 4.56 -4.96
N ASN A 95 -2.93 3.33 -5.26
CA ASN A 95 -4.17 2.99 -5.95
C ASN A 95 -5.15 2.32 -5.00
N ILE A 96 -6.39 2.78 -5.01
CA ILE A 96 -7.50 2.23 -4.23
C ILE A 96 -8.62 1.86 -5.20
N SER A 97 -9.14 0.65 -5.07
CA SER A 97 -10.28 0.18 -5.87
C SER A 97 -11.49 -0.03 -4.96
N ILE A 98 -12.63 0.53 -5.36
CA ILE A 98 -13.93 0.32 -4.72
C ILE A 98 -14.80 -0.47 -5.70
N ASP A 99 -15.11 -1.72 -5.38
CA ASP A 99 -15.90 -2.60 -6.26
C ASP A 99 -17.40 -2.24 -6.25
N ARG A 100 -17.99 -2.11 -7.46
CA ARG A 100 -19.38 -1.65 -7.67
C ARG A 100 -20.47 -2.58 -7.16
N LYS A 101 -20.18 -3.86 -6.89
CA LYS A 101 -21.20 -4.86 -6.52
C LYS A 101 -22.01 -4.50 -5.27
N LEU A 102 -21.54 -3.55 -4.46
CA LEU A 102 -22.16 -3.16 -3.20
C LEU A 102 -23.14 -1.97 -3.30
N TYR A 103 -23.15 -1.16 -4.39
CA TYR A 103 -23.72 0.20 -4.29
C TYR A 103 -24.49 0.76 -5.50
N GLY A 104 -24.71 0.00 -6.59
CA GLY A 104 -25.63 0.34 -7.69
C GLY A 104 -25.57 1.78 -8.23
N LEU A 105 -24.82 2.04 -9.30
CA LEU A 105 -24.69 3.39 -9.86
C LEU A 105 -25.60 3.64 -11.07
N PRO A 106 -26.20 4.85 -11.21
CA PRO A 106 -26.90 5.25 -12.42
C PRO A 106 -25.95 5.35 -13.63
N LYS A 107 -26.56 5.43 -14.82
CA LYS A 107 -25.94 5.41 -16.14
C LYS A 107 -24.79 6.43 -16.34
N ASN A 108 -24.03 6.15 -17.39
CA ASN A 108 -22.85 6.83 -17.92
C ASN A 108 -22.88 8.36 -17.81
N ASN A 109 -21.70 8.95 -17.54
CA ASN A 109 -21.39 10.38 -17.32
C ASN A 109 -21.40 10.81 -15.85
N LEU A 110 -20.58 10.15 -15.03
CA LEU A 110 -20.29 10.58 -13.66
C LEU A 110 -18.84 11.08 -13.55
N LYS A 111 -18.63 12.07 -12.69
CA LYS A 111 -17.29 12.55 -12.29
C LYS A 111 -17.03 12.16 -10.84
N GLY A 112 -15.82 11.67 -10.56
CA GLY A 112 -15.39 11.38 -9.20
C GLY A 112 -14.61 12.54 -8.61
N GLN A 113 -14.89 12.91 -7.37
CA GLN A 113 -14.13 13.88 -6.59
C GLN A 113 -13.78 13.29 -5.24
N ASN A 114 -12.51 13.34 -4.84
CA ASN A 114 -12.09 12.80 -3.56
C ASN A 114 -11.68 13.91 -2.57
N THR A 115 -11.75 13.57 -1.29
CA THR A 115 -11.23 14.38 -0.20
C THR A 115 -10.49 13.47 0.76
N ILE A 116 -9.18 13.67 0.85
CA ILE A 116 -8.29 12.93 1.74
C ILE A 116 -8.12 13.75 3.01
N HIS A 117 -8.39 13.16 4.17
CA HIS A 117 -8.39 13.82 5.47
C HIS A 117 -7.97 12.85 6.57
N ASP A 118 -7.83 13.36 7.80
CA ASP A 118 -7.43 12.59 8.99
C ASP A 118 -6.14 11.77 8.76
N ILE A 119 -5.13 12.38 8.12
CA ILE A 119 -3.87 11.69 7.84
C ILE A 119 -3.13 11.43 9.16
N LYS A 120 -2.92 10.15 9.47
CA LYS A 120 -2.22 9.68 10.66
C LYS A 120 -0.90 9.02 10.25
N TYR A 121 0.09 9.14 11.13
CA TYR A 121 1.43 8.59 10.94
C TYR A 121 1.73 7.66 12.10
N HIS A 122 2.18 6.45 11.79
CA HIS A 122 2.79 5.57 12.75
C HIS A 122 4.26 5.39 12.35
N LEU A 123 5.14 5.69 13.30
CA LEU A 123 6.58 5.65 13.12
C LEU A 123 7.15 4.71 14.16
N ASP A 124 7.93 3.74 13.71
CA ASP A 124 8.71 2.85 14.56
C ASP A 124 10.18 3.00 14.20
N LEU A 125 11.01 3.21 15.21
CA LEU A 125 12.43 3.53 15.07
C LEU A 125 13.26 2.44 15.73
N ASP A 126 14.11 1.82 14.93
CA ASP A 126 15.15 0.91 15.39
C ASP A 126 16.50 1.58 15.20
N SER A 127 16.95 2.23 16.27
CA SER A 127 18.19 3.00 16.35
C SER A 127 19.44 2.12 16.23
N GLU A 128 19.35 0.83 16.58
CA GLU A 128 20.47 -0.10 16.50
C GLU A 128 20.76 -0.48 15.05
N ASN A 129 19.69 -0.65 14.26
CA ASN A 129 19.77 -1.02 12.85
C ASN A 129 19.66 0.18 11.89
N ASN A 130 19.60 1.42 12.40
CA ASN A 130 19.40 2.64 11.62
C ASN A 130 18.18 2.54 10.67
N LEU A 131 17.07 2.05 11.22
CA LEU A 131 15.87 1.71 10.48
C LEU A 131 14.68 2.53 10.98
N VAL A 132 13.92 3.09 10.03
CA VAL A 132 12.61 3.68 10.30
C VAL A 132 11.54 2.90 9.56
N THR A 133 10.54 2.42 10.28
CA THR A 133 9.29 1.92 9.69
C THR A 133 8.24 3.02 9.73
N ILE A 134 7.63 3.31 8.59
CA ILE A 134 6.60 4.35 8.46
C ILE A 134 5.33 3.72 7.92
N GLU A 135 4.22 3.96 8.59
CA GLU A 135 2.88 3.70 8.09
C GLU A 135 2.07 5.00 8.06
N VAL A 136 1.48 5.30 6.91
CA VAL A 136 0.62 6.46 6.71
C VAL A 136 -0.79 5.97 6.45
N ARG A 137 -1.74 6.41 7.29
CA ARG A 137 -3.17 6.12 7.13
C ARG A 137 -3.95 7.40 6.87
N ALA A 138 -5.06 7.30 6.14
CA ALA A 138 -5.96 8.42 5.94
C ALA A 138 -7.41 7.97 5.81
N SER A 139 -8.33 8.90 6.03
CA SER A 139 -9.73 8.80 5.64
C SER A 139 -9.92 9.40 4.25
N ILE A 140 -10.72 8.75 3.41
CA ILE A 140 -10.99 9.20 2.05
C ILE A 140 -12.49 9.24 1.85
N LYS A 141 -12.99 10.42 1.49
CA LYS A 141 -14.36 10.61 1.03
C LYS A 141 -14.35 10.73 -0.48
N CYS A 142 -15.01 9.81 -1.17
CA CYS A 142 -15.18 9.84 -2.63
C CYS A 142 -16.63 10.19 -2.95
N LEU A 143 -16.83 11.32 -3.64
CA LEU A 143 -18.11 11.76 -4.16
C LEU A 143 -18.22 11.37 -5.64
N LEU A 144 -19.36 10.82 -6.03
CA LEU A 144 -19.74 10.68 -7.43
C LEU A 144 -20.75 11.76 -7.77
N LEU A 145 -20.45 12.49 -8.83
CA LEU A 145 -21.19 13.67 -9.26
C LEU A 145 -21.75 13.45 -10.66
N GLU A 146 -22.91 14.04 -10.95
CA GLU A 146 -23.40 14.18 -12.33
C GLU A 146 -22.45 15.07 -13.14
N ASP A 147 -22.31 14.79 -14.43
CA ASP A 147 -21.47 15.60 -15.32
C ASP A 147 -21.96 17.07 -15.35
N GLY A 148 -21.05 18.01 -15.12
CA GLY A 148 -21.35 19.44 -14.98
C GLY A 148 -21.68 19.93 -13.56
N ALA A 149 -21.81 19.06 -12.56
CA ALA A 149 -21.98 19.48 -11.17
C ALA A 149 -20.69 20.08 -10.59
N ILE A 150 -20.81 21.26 -9.97
CA ILE A 150 -19.72 21.96 -9.29
C ILE A 150 -20.00 21.93 -7.79
N VAL A 151 -19.20 21.20 -7.03
CA VAL A 151 -19.26 21.20 -5.57
C VAL A 151 -18.28 22.26 -5.04
N HIS A 152 -18.81 23.32 -4.44
CA HIS A 152 -18.01 24.35 -3.79
C HIS A 152 -17.67 23.95 -2.37
N TYR A 153 -16.43 23.49 -2.14
CA TYR A 153 -15.92 23.30 -0.79
C TYR A 153 -15.52 24.64 -0.19
N GLY A 154 -16.45 25.26 0.54
CA GLY A 154 -16.14 26.38 1.41
C GLY A 154 -15.22 25.92 2.55
N LYS A 155 -14.02 26.49 2.59
CA LYS A 155 -12.95 26.35 3.60
C LYS A 155 -12.04 25.13 3.42
N SER A 156 -10.79 25.42 3.03
CA SER A 156 -9.64 24.59 3.35
C SER A 156 -9.69 24.25 4.84
N TRP A 157 -9.91 22.98 5.17
CA TRP A 157 -9.50 22.48 6.46
C TRP A 157 -7.97 22.50 6.42
N GLU A 158 -7.41 23.61 6.87
CA GLU A 158 -5.98 23.71 7.09
C GLU A 158 -5.58 22.53 7.97
N SER A 159 -4.65 21.76 7.41
CA SER A 159 -3.99 20.66 8.08
C SER A 159 -3.36 21.16 9.38
N THR A 160 -4.06 21.02 10.51
CA THR A 160 -3.38 20.92 11.79
C THR A 160 -2.82 19.50 11.87
N SER A 161 -1.70 19.31 11.17
CA SER A 161 -0.80 18.17 11.34
C SER A 161 -0.21 18.25 12.74
N ASN A 162 -0.97 17.80 13.73
CA ASN A 162 -0.42 17.50 15.05
C ASN A 162 0.27 16.15 14.94
N VAL A 163 1.59 16.18 14.80
CA VAL A 163 2.46 15.03 15.05
C VAL A 163 2.37 14.75 16.55
N THR A 164 1.59 13.76 16.96
CA THR A 164 1.78 13.13 18.28
C THR A 164 2.93 12.14 18.17
N VAL A 165 4.14 12.60 18.50
CA VAL A 165 5.23 11.71 18.89
C VAL A 165 4.88 11.17 20.27
N TRP A 166 4.59 9.88 20.38
CA TRP A 166 4.44 9.22 21.66
C TRP A 166 5.82 9.00 22.28
N ASN A 167 6.34 10.02 22.96
CA ASN A 167 7.39 9.82 23.95
C ASN A 167 6.74 9.59 25.30
N HIS A 168 7.02 8.42 25.88
CA HIS A 168 6.73 8.10 27.26
C HIS A 168 7.51 9.08 28.14
N GLU A 169 6.83 10.06 28.78
CA GLU A 169 7.14 10.59 30.11
C GLU A 169 6.11 11.65 30.54
N ASN A 170 5.79 11.63 31.83
CA ASN A 170 4.72 12.34 32.56
C ASN A 170 4.51 13.83 32.22
N SER A 171 3.25 14.31 32.25
CA SER A 171 2.80 15.50 33.02
C SER A 171 1.49 16.13 32.50
N SER A 172 0.46 16.04 33.35
CA SER A 172 -0.57 17.03 33.74
C SER A 172 -1.41 17.86 32.73
N THR A 173 -2.69 17.97 33.11
CA THR A 173 -3.73 18.99 32.78
C THR A 173 -4.62 18.77 31.54
N TRP A 174 -5.76 18.12 31.77
CA TRP A 174 -6.94 18.21 30.89
C TRP A 174 -7.95 19.18 31.51
N LYS A 175 -8.17 20.33 30.85
CA LYS A 175 -9.33 21.21 31.10
C LYS A 175 -10.55 20.62 30.38
N ALA A 176 -11.49 20.07 31.13
CA ALA A 176 -12.82 19.74 30.64
C ALA A 176 -13.67 21.02 30.56
N ALA A 177 -14.06 21.41 29.35
CA ALA A 177 -15.06 22.45 29.14
C ALA A 177 -16.38 21.80 28.68
N ASN A 178 -17.41 22.00 29.51
CA ASN A 178 -18.86 22.06 29.22
C ASN A 178 -19.72 21.28 30.22
N LEU A 179 -19.85 21.87 31.42
CA LEU A 179 -20.80 21.46 32.47
C LEU A 179 -21.95 22.47 32.67
N SER A 180 -22.11 23.46 31.79
CA SER A 180 -23.02 24.59 32.01
C SER A 180 -24.49 24.37 31.59
N ASN A 181 -24.89 23.19 31.13
CA ASN A 181 -26.27 22.94 30.68
C ASN A 181 -27.13 22.08 31.61
N LEU A 182 -26.68 21.83 32.84
CA LEU A 182 -27.37 20.91 33.77
C LEU A 182 -28.01 21.56 35.00
N ILE A 183 -28.27 22.87 34.98
CA ILE A 183 -29.06 23.53 36.03
C ILE A 183 -30.44 23.90 35.48
N LYS A 184 -31.33 22.92 35.49
CA LYS A 184 -32.77 23.12 35.72
C LYS A 184 -33.28 21.92 36.51
N GLU A 185 -33.43 22.07 37.81
CA GLU A 185 -34.37 21.22 38.55
C GLU A 185 -35.80 21.57 38.10
N PRO A 186 -36.66 20.55 37.96
CA PRO A 186 -37.79 20.51 38.87
C PRO A 186 -38.15 19.08 39.35
N ALA A 187 -38.89 19.05 40.45
CA ALA A 187 -39.37 17.90 41.19
C ALA A 187 -40.15 16.86 40.35
N GLY A 188 -39.87 15.57 40.58
CA GLY A 188 -40.56 14.39 40.02
C GLY A 188 -40.13 13.09 40.76
N ASP A 189 -41.04 12.14 40.87
CA ASP A 189 -41.13 11.03 41.82
C ASP A 189 -39.89 10.14 42.07
N PHE A 190 -39.78 9.61 43.31
CA PHE A 190 -38.81 8.59 43.75
C PHE A 190 -38.81 7.28 42.91
N ASN A 191 -39.78 7.11 42.01
CA ASN A 191 -39.86 6.01 41.06
C ASN A 191 -38.84 6.15 39.91
N ASP A 192 -38.52 7.39 39.51
CA ASP A 192 -37.58 7.68 38.41
C ASP A 192 -36.13 7.34 38.80
N ILE A 193 -35.76 7.54 40.06
CA ILE A 193 -34.40 7.22 40.55
C ILE A 193 -34.13 5.71 40.55
N SER A 194 -35.15 4.90 40.82
CA SER A 194 -35.01 3.43 40.82
C SER A 194 -34.91 2.88 39.40
N GLN A 195 -35.71 3.42 38.47
CA GLN A 195 -35.60 3.07 37.05
C GLN A 195 -34.25 3.49 36.46
N LEU A 196 -33.78 4.71 36.77
CA LEU A 196 -32.46 5.19 36.34
C LEU A 196 -31.31 4.30 36.83
N LYS A 197 -31.42 3.71 38.03
CA LYS A 197 -30.40 2.78 38.55
C LYS A 197 -30.35 1.46 37.76
N GLU A 198 -31.50 0.92 37.39
CA GLU A 198 -31.56 -0.28 36.55
C GLU A 198 -31.10 0.02 35.11
N ASP A 199 -31.50 1.15 34.53
CA ASP A 199 -31.04 1.56 33.21
C ASP A 199 -29.51 1.74 33.18
N ILE A 200 -28.91 2.33 34.23
CA ILE A 200 -27.44 2.45 34.36
C ILE A 200 -26.77 1.07 34.44
N LYS A 201 -27.40 0.11 35.11
CA LYS A 201 -26.87 -1.25 35.25
C LYS A 201 -26.92 -2.01 33.92
N GLU A 202 -28.03 -1.86 33.17
CA GLU A 202 -28.17 -2.42 31.83
C GLU A 202 -27.16 -1.81 30.85
N ILE A 203 -27.01 -0.48 30.85
CA ILE A 203 -26.02 0.22 30.02
C ILE A 203 -24.60 -0.26 30.32
N LYS A 204 -24.25 -0.46 31.60
CA LYS A 204 -22.93 -1.01 31.99
C LYS A 204 -22.73 -2.43 31.47
N SER A 205 -23.76 -3.27 31.51
CA SER A 205 -23.71 -4.63 30.97
C SER A 205 -23.50 -4.61 29.45
N GLN A 206 -24.29 -3.80 28.74
CA GLN A 206 -24.17 -3.64 27.28
C GLN A 206 -22.79 -3.09 26.88
N LEU A 207 -22.23 -2.17 27.67
CA LEU A 207 -20.89 -1.63 27.44
C LEU A 207 -19.81 -2.71 27.61
N SER A 208 -19.95 -3.60 28.59
CA SER A 208 -19.06 -4.74 28.78
C SER A 208 -19.10 -5.69 27.58
N ASP A 209 -20.29 -6.05 27.12
CA ASP A 209 -20.48 -6.93 25.95
C ASP A 209 -19.90 -6.32 24.67
N ILE A 210 -20.00 -4.99 24.52
CA ILE A 210 -19.39 -4.27 23.40
C ILE A 210 -17.86 -4.32 23.51
N GLY A 211 -17.30 -4.16 24.71
CA GLY A 211 -15.86 -4.30 24.96
C GLY A 211 -15.33 -5.69 24.56
N ASP A 212 -16.04 -6.74 24.96
CA ASP A 212 -15.66 -8.12 24.62
C ASP A 212 -15.77 -8.40 23.11
N LYS A 213 -16.81 -7.89 22.46
CA LYS A 213 -16.95 -7.96 21.00
C LYS A 213 -15.83 -7.20 20.29
N TYR A 214 -15.44 -6.04 20.79
CA TYR A 214 -14.35 -5.25 20.22
C TYR A 214 -13.02 -6.00 20.29
N GLU A 215 -12.66 -6.57 21.45
CA GLU A 215 -11.42 -7.34 21.59
C GLU A 215 -11.43 -8.62 20.73
N SER A 216 -12.58 -9.28 20.58
CA SER A 216 -12.73 -10.42 19.66
C SER A 216 -12.55 -10.02 18.20
N ILE A 217 -13.11 -8.90 17.76
CA ILE A 217 -12.95 -8.38 16.39
C ILE A 217 -11.49 -7.98 16.14
N LYS A 218 -10.86 -7.31 17.10
CA LYS A 218 -9.45 -6.92 17.05
C LYS A 218 -8.54 -8.14 16.94
N SER A 219 -8.81 -9.21 17.70
CA SER A 219 -8.09 -10.48 17.59
C SER A 219 -8.24 -11.10 16.21
N HIS A 220 -9.46 -11.14 15.65
CA HIS A 220 -9.70 -11.64 14.29
C HIS A 220 -9.00 -10.80 13.23
N TYR A 221 -9.00 -9.47 13.37
CA TYR A 221 -8.29 -8.57 12.46
C TYR A 221 -6.79 -8.90 12.41
N TYR A 222 -6.13 -9.05 13.57
CA TYR A 222 -4.71 -9.38 13.61
C TYR A 222 -4.39 -10.76 13.02
N LYS A 223 -5.25 -11.76 13.22
CA LYS A 223 -5.10 -13.07 12.57
C LYS A 223 -5.15 -12.94 11.04
N LEU A 224 -6.14 -12.21 10.51
CA LEU A 224 -6.28 -12.00 9.07
C LEU A 224 -5.11 -11.19 8.49
N TYR A 225 -4.64 -10.17 9.22
CA TYR A 225 -3.47 -9.39 8.84
C TYR A 225 -2.22 -10.28 8.71
N ASN A 226 -1.93 -11.10 9.73
CA ASN A 226 -0.78 -12.00 9.71
C ASN A 226 -0.86 -13.03 8.59
N MET A 227 -2.05 -13.61 8.35
CA MET A 227 -2.26 -14.52 7.22
C MET A 227 -2.02 -13.85 5.86
N SER A 228 -2.33 -12.55 5.73
CA SER A 228 -2.05 -11.78 4.53
C SER A 228 -0.55 -11.58 4.32
N GLU A 229 0.18 -11.19 5.37
CA GLU A 229 1.64 -11.01 5.29
C GLU A 229 2.37 -12.32 4.95
N GLU A 230 1.96 -13.44 5.55
CA GLU A 230 2.50 -14.76 5.23
C GLU A 230 2.28 -15.13 3.77
N LYS A 231 1.08 -14.85 3.23
CA LYS A 231 0.76 -15.10 1.82
C LYS A 231 1.64 -14.27 0.89
N ASP A 232 1.84 -12.99 1.18
CA ASP A 232 2.69 -12.10 0.37
C ASP A 232 4.16 -12.55 0.43
N SER A 233 4.63 -13.00 1.59
CA SER A 233 5.96 -13.60 1.76
C SER A 233 6.14 -14.87 0.90
N VAL A 234 5.15 -15.76 0.88
CA VAL A 234 5.18 -16.98 0.05
C VAL A 234 5.17 -16.64 -1.44
N ILE A 235 4.34 -15.67 -1.86
CA ILE A 235 4.29 -15.21 -3.26
C ILE A 235 5.64 -14.63 -3.68
N SER A 236 6.24 -13.79 -2.84
CA SER A 236 7.57 -13.20 -3.09
C SER A 236 8.65 -14.27 -3.28
N LYS A 237 8.73 -15.25 -2.37
CA LYS A 237 9.68 -16.37 -2.48
C LYS A 237 9.49 -17.18 -3.76
N LYS A 238 8.24 -17.49 -4.12
CA LYS A 238 7.92 -18.22 -5.37
C LYS A 238 8.31 -17.41 -6.61
N LYS A 239 8.04 -16.10 -6.62
CA LYS A 239 8.40 -15.21 -7.74
C LYS A 239 9.91 -15.15 -7.95
N THR A 240 10.69 -15.02 -6.87
CA THR A 240 12.16 -15.03 -6.94
C THR A 240 12.69 -16.37 -7.47
N SER A 241 12.17 -17.49 -6.96
CA SER A 241 12.57 -18.83 -7.45
C SER A 241 12.23 -19.03 -8.93
N LEU A 242 11.07 -18.56 -9.38
CA LEU A 242 10.67 -18.62 -10.78
C LEU A 242 11.61 -17.79 -11.66
N ASN A 243 11.92 -16.56 -11.27
CA ASN A 243 12.83 -15.68 -12.02
C ASN A 243 14.23 -16.31 -12.16
N GLN A 244 14.75 -16.96 -11.11
CA GLN A 244 16.01 -17.68 -11.18
C GLN A 244 15.97 -18.83 -12.19
N LYS A 245 14.87 -19.60 -12.22
CA LYS A 245 14.69 -20.69 -13.19
C LYS A 245 14.57 -20.19 -14.62
N VAL A 246 13.88 -19.06 -14.84
CA VAL A 246 13.79 -18.43 -16.16
C VAL A 246 15.16 -17.99 -16.65
N ALA A 247 15.95 -17.32 -15.82
CA ALA A 247 17.31 -16.88 -16.20
C ALA A 247 18.24 -18.06 -16.55
N LEU A 248 18.15 -19.18 -15.83
CA LEU A 248 18.88 -20.40 -16.16
C LEU A 248 18.44 -21.00 -17.51
N LEU A 249 17.14 -20.99 -17.80
CA LEU A 249 16.62 -21.46 -19.08
C LEU A 249 17.02 -20.56 -20.25
N GLU A 250 17.00 -19.24 -20.06
CA GLU A 250 17.47 -18.27 -21.07
C GLU A 250 18.95 -18.48 -21.38
N THR A 251 19.78 -18.66 -20.36
CA THR A 251 21.21 -18.96 -20.53
C THR A 251 21.43 -20.27 -21.27
N ALA A 252 20.72 -21.34 -20.87
CA ALA A 252 20.81 -22.63 -21.52
C ALA A 252 20.32 -22.57 -22.98
N TYR A 253 19.27 -21.80 -23.26
CA TYR A 253 18.77 -21.59 -24.60
C TYR A 253 19.80 -20.89 -25.49
N ASP A 254 20.44 -19.83 -25.00
CA ASP A 254 21.47 -19.09 -25.74
C ASP A 254 22.68 -19.98 -26.07
N ASP A 255 23.07 -20.84 -25.13
CA ASP A 255 24.17 -21.78 -25.34
C ASP A 255 23.80 -22.86 -26.36
N ILE A 256 22.60 -23.43 -26.28
CA ILE A 256 22.08 -24.36 -27.29
C ILE A 256 22.02 -23.68 -28.65
N TYR A 257 21.52 -22.45 -28.73
CA TYR A 257 21.41 -21.70 -29.97
C TYR A 257 22.79 -21.45 -30.62
N LYS A 258 23.79 -21.06 -29.83
CA LYS A 258 25.18 -20.92 -30.30
C LYS A 258 25.72 -22.26 -30.82
N ASN A 259 25.48 -23.35 -30.10
CA ASN A 259 25.95 -24.68 -30.47
C ASN A 259 25.31 -25.15 -31.78
N VAL A 260 23.99 -25.00 -31.93
CA VAL A 260 23.28 -25.35 -33.17
C VAL A 260 23.82 -24.53 -34.33
N LYS A 261 23.99 -23.21 -34.17
CA LYS A 261 24.54 -22.33 -35.21
C LYS A 261 25.95 -22.72 -35.63
N PHE A 262 26.79 -23.14 -34.68
CA PHE A 262 28.13 -23.65 -34.96
C PHE A 262 28.07 -24.96 -35.76
N LEU A 263 27.27 -25.93 -35.29
CA LEU A 263 27.09 -27.22 -35.97
C LEU A 263 26.54 -27.07 -37.40
N THR A 264 25.57 -26.17 -37.62
CA THR A 264 25.04 -25.89 -38.96
C THR A 264 26.15 -25.43 -39.90
N LYS A 265 27.04 -24.52 -39.45
CA LYS A 265 28.17 -24.05 -40.26
C LYS A 265 29.16 -25.17 -40.58
N GLU A 266 29.48 -26.03 -39.62
CA GLU A 266 30.39 -27.15 -39.86
C GLU A 266 29.79 -28.20 -40.81
N VAL A 267 28.48 -28.45 -40.72
CA VAL A 267 27.77 -29.32 -41.68
C VAL A 267 27.74 -28.71 -43.09
N GLU A 268 27.51 -27.40 -43.22
CA GLU A 268 27.59 -26.70 -44.51
C GLU A 268 29.00 -26.80 -45.13
N LYS A 269 30.06 -26.58 -44.34
CA LYS A 269 31.44 -26.77 -44.81
C LYS A 269 31.71 -28.20 -45.28
N LEU A 270 31.24 -29.20 -44.52
CA LEU A 270 31.35 -30.60 -44.91
C LEU A 270 30.63 -30.89 -46.23
N LYS A 271 29.43 -30.35 -46.40
CA LYS A 271 28.65 -30.47 -47.63
C LYS A 271 29.39 -29.86 -48.82
N ASP A 272 29.94 -28.66 -48.66
CA ASP A 272 30.75 -27.98 -49.69
C ASP A 272 32.01 -28.78 -50.07
N ILE A 273 32.68 -29.40 -49.08
CA ILE A 273 33.84 -30.26 -49.32
C ILE A 273 33.43 -31.50 -50.12
N VAL A 274 32.34 -32.16 -49.74
CA VAL A 274 31.83 -33.36 -50.42
C VAL A 274 31.36 -33.03 -51.84
N ASP A 275 30.68 -31.91 -52.05
CA ASP A 275 30.19 -31.50 -53.37
C ASP A 275 31.32 -31.07 -54.32
N LYS A 276 32.40 -30.46 -53.81
CA LYS A 276 33.60 -30.10 -54.60
C LYS A 276 34.46 -31.29 -55.02
N GLU A 277 34.44 -32.39 -54.26
CA GLU A 277 35.28 -33.56 -54.51
C GLU A 277 34.53 -34.72 -55.21
N LYS A 278 33.29 -34.54 -55.66
CA LYS A 278 32.61 -35.49 -56.57
C LYS A 278 33.41 -35.79 -57.86
N ASP A 279 34.41 -34.96 -58.19
CA ASP A 279 35.22 -35.06 -59.41
C ASP A 279 36.74 -35.32 -59.19
N GLN A 280 37.25 -35.59 -57.96
CA GLN A 280 38.71 -35.80 -57.70
C GLN A 280 39.06 -36.85 -56.61
N ASP A 281 40.35 -37.22 -56.53
CA ASP A 281 40.96 -38.33 -55.78
C ASP A 281 40.73 -38.28 -54.24
N LYS A 282 40.39 -39.42 -53.62
CA LYS A 282 39.68 -39.51 -52.30
C LYS A 282 40.54 -39.38 -51.02
N ILE A 283 41.86 -39.31 -51.12
CA ILE A 283 42.76 -39.37 -49.94
C ILE A 283 42.78 -38.06 -49.11
N PRO A 284 42.76 -36.85 -49.71
CA PRO A 284 42.67 -35.58 -48.97
C PRO A 284 41.31 -35.35 -48.29
N LEU A 285 40.26 -36.03 -48.76
CA LEU A 285 38.90 -35.94 -48.25
C LEU A 285 38.81 -36.45 -46.80
N ASN A 286 39.46 -37.58 -46.55
CA ASN A 286 39.32 -38.31 -45.30
C ASN A 286 39.91 -37.51 -44.11
N SER A 287 41.01 -36.77 -44.33
CA SER A 287 41.60 -35.90 -43.31
C SER A 287 40.74 -34.67 -43.02
N LYS A 288 40.11 -34.06 -44.04
CA LYS A 288 39.19 -32.91 -43.87
C LYS A 288 37.89 -33.31 -43.18
N ILE A 289 37.31 -34.46 -43.56
CA ILE A 289 36.11 -35.00 -42.90
C ILE A 289 36.43 -35.35 -41.45
N GLN A 290 37.58 -35.99 -41.19
CA GLN A 290 37.98 -36.34 -39.83
C GLN A 290 38.22 -35.11 -38.94
N ALA A 291 38.77 -34.03 -39.49
CA ALA A 291 38.93 -32.77 -38.76
C ALA A 291 37.59 -32.14 -38.34
N ALA A 292 36.60 -32.13 -39.23
CA ALA A 292 35.26 -31.63 -38.91
C ALA A 292 34.52 -32.54 -37.91
N ILE A 293 34.64 -33.86 -38.04
CA ILE A 293 34.10 -34.82 -37.06
C ILE A 293 34.74 -34.59 -35.68
N ASN A 294 36.05 -34.36 -35.62
CA ASN A 294 36.74 -34.08 -34.35
C ASN A 294 36.31 -32.74 -33.74
N ALA A 295 36.07 -31.70 -34.55
CA ALA A 295 35.54 -30.43 -34.08
C ALA A 295 34.12 -30.58 -33.50
N ILE A 296 33.26 -31.37 -34.15
CA ILE A 296 31.92 -31.70 -33.64
C ILE A 296 32.01 -32.50 -32.34
N ARG A 297 32.91 -33.49 -32.26
CA ARG A 297 33.13 -34.31 -31.07
C ARG A 297 33.66 -33.52 -29.88
N SER A 298 34.47 -32.48 -30.10
CA SER A 298 35.01 -31.65 -29.01
C SER A 298 33.96 -30.82 -28.26
N TYR A 299 32.73 -30.77 -28.78
CA TYR A 299 31.60 -30.05 -28.20
C TYR A 299 30.65 -30.92 -27.36
N PHE A 300 30.82 -32.24 -27.38
CA PHE A 300 30.07 -33.21 -26.58
C PHE A 300 30.97 -33.86 -25.53
#